data_AF-A0A519R126-F1
#
_entry.id   AF-A0A519R126-F1
#
_cell.length_a   1.000
_cell.length_b   1.000
_cell.length_c   1.000
_cell.angle_alpha   90.00
_cell.angle_beta   90.00
_cell.angle_gamma   90.00
#
_symmetry.space_group_name_H-M   'P 1'
#
loop_
_entity.id
_entity.type
_entity.pdbx_description
1 polymer ?
#
loop_
_entity_poly.entity_id
_entity_poly.type
_entity_poly.pdbx_seq_one_letter_code
_entity_poly.pdbx_strand_id
1 'polypeptide(L)'
;VINTTVNNLGAIRFSRVEDVDYRKGSANNNREVYFTATGQATSNAPVDGYTMWGRVYKLKMDANDPLKGTLELAVEGDSTPGTGIINPDNLCVTENYVYIQEDGDSYYAAAQHDSYIWQYSIASKQNKPWLNMNHKRTDAAWNEAYNQSGEMRFGSWEFGAMEDISDIIGVPDTFTVNIHPHTWQKDAFLNADGSGTNTNKEGGQTVIIRNVQR
;
A
#
# COMPACT_ATOMS: atom_id res chain seq x y z
N VAL A 1 -21.79 -7.11 -17.55
CA VAL A 1 -21.34 -7.30 -18.95
C VAL A 1 -19.82 -7.19 -19.06
N ILE A 2 -19.18 -6.13 -18.54
CA ILE A 2 -17.71 -5.96 -18.60
C ILE A 2 -16.95 -7.19 -18.06
N ASN A 3 -17.25 -7.68 -16.86
CA ASN A 3 -16.55 -8.84 -16.28
C ASN A 3 -16.65 -10.12 -17.14
N THR A 4 -17.81 -10.36 -17.75
CA THR A 4 -18.02 -11.51 -18.66
C THR A 4 -17.21 -11.35 -19.95
N THR A 5 -17.18 -10.15 -20.53
CA THR A 5 -16.40 -9.86 -21.73
C THR A 5 -14.90 -10.00 -21.48
N VAL A 6 -14.39 -9.46 -20.37
CA VAL A 6 -12.96 -9.54 -20.00
C VAL A 6 -12.52 -11.00 -19.80
N ASN A 7 -13.37 -11.83 -19.17
CA ASN A 7 -13.12 -13.26 -19.03
C ASN A 7 -13.10 -13.99 -20.38
N ASN A 8 -14.05 -13.69 -21.28
CA ASN A 8 -14.09 -14.30 -22.61
C ASN A 8 -12.88 -13.93 -23.47
N LEU A 9 -12.30 -12.74 -23.26
CA LEU A 9 -11.10 -12.27 -23.94
C LEU A 9 -9.81 -12.86 -23.33
N GLY A 10 -9.90 -13.63 -22.23
CA GLY A 10 -8.75 -14.25 -21.59
C GLY A 10 -7.80 -13.24 -20.95
N ALA A 11 -8.30 -12.10 -20.49
CA ALA A 11 -7.48 -11.12 -19.79
C ALA A 11 -6.87 -11.72 -18.52
N ILE A 12 -5.68 -11.23 -18.16
CA ILE A 12 -5.03 -11.63 -16.92
C ILE A 12 -5.90 -11.20 -15.75
N ARG A 13 -6.17 -12.15 -14.85
CA ARG A 13 -6.87 -11.87 -13.59
C ARG A 13 -5.85 -11.53 -12.51
N PHE A 14 -6.05 -10.39 -11.88
CA PHE A 14 -5.26 -9.94 -10.72
C PHE A 14 -6.13 -9.97 -9.46
N SER A 15 -5.52 -10.20 -8.31
CA SER A 15 -6.18 -10.22 -7.02
C SER A 15 -6.37 -8.80 -6.52
N ARG A 16 -7.60 -8.25 -6.59
CA ARG A 16 -7.94 -6.93 -6.03
C ARG A 16 -6.90 -5.85 -6.38
N VAL A 17 -6.96 -5.35 -7.61
CA VAL A 17 -6.09 -4.25 -8.03
C VAL A 17 -6.48 -3.01 -7.24
N GLU A 18 -5.53 -2.40 -6.55
CA GLU A 18 -5.73 -1.18 -5.75
C GLU A 18 -5.07 0.02 -6.47
N ASP A 19 -3.91 0.48 -6.01
CA ASP A 19 -3.26 1.69 -6.52
C ASP A 19 -2.35 1.46 -7.73
N VAL A 20 -2.10 2.55 -8.46
CA VAL A 20 -1.23 2.61 -9.63
C VAL A 20 -0.46 3.93 -9.66
N ASP A 21 0.84 3.84 -9.89
CA ASP A 21 1.69 5.01 -10.09
C ASP A 21 2.80 4.72 -11.13
N TYR A 22 3.53 5.72 -11.57
CA TYR A 22 4.52 5.62 -12.64
C TYR A 22 5.84 6.27 -12.26
N ARG A 23 6.92 5.76 -12.85
CA ARG A 23 8.28 6.24 -12.58
C ARG A 23 8.49 7.67 -13.07
N LYS A 24 8.96 8.55 -12.17
CA LYS A 24 9.17 9.98 -12.43
C LYS A 24 10.53 10.28 -13.06
N GLY A 25 10.76 11.56 -13.36
CA GLY A 25 12.06 12.11 -13.80
C GLY A 25 12.28 12.22 -15.30
N SER A 26 11.56 11.47 -16.15
CA SER A 26 11.63 11.65 -17.61
C SER A 26 10.45 11.03 -18.35
N ALA A 27 10.19 11.49 -19.58
CA ALA A 27 9.17 10.88 -20.46
C ALA A 27 9.42 9.39 -20.77
N ASN A 28 10.69 8.96 -20.75
CA ASN A 28 11.04 7.55 -20.90
C ASN A 28 10.68 6.74 -19.64
N ASN A 29 10.95 7.29 -18.46
CA ASN A 29 10.59 6.67 -17.19
C ASN A 29 9.08 6.54 -17.03
N ASN A 30 8.30 7.53 -17.48
CA ASN A 30 6.83 7.51 -17.34
C ASN A 30 6.14 6.32 -18.03
N ARG A 31 6.85 5.53 -18.85
CA ARG A 31 6.35 4.28 -19.45
C ARG A 31 6.49 3.06 -18.54
N GLU A 32 7.17 3.20 -17.41
CA GLU A 32 7.30 2.21 -16.34
C GLU A 32 6.23 2.52 -15.29
N VAL A 33 5.14 1.75 -15.33
CA VAL A 33 3.98 1.86 -14.44
C VAL A 33 4.02 0.72 -13.43
N TYR A 34 3.74 1.02 -12.18
CA TYR A 34 3.64 0.07 -11.08
C TYR A 34 2.20 0.04 -10.59
N PHE A 35 1.69 -1.14 -10.29
CA PHE A 35 0.39 -1.27 -9.65
C PHE A 35 0.38 -2.42 -8.66
N THR A 36 -0.46 -2.31 -7.64
CA THR A 36 -0.61 -3.33 -6.61
C THR A 36 -1.77 -4.26 -6.94
N ALA A 37 -1.62 -5.50 -6.50
CA ALA A 37 -2.69 -6.46 -6.36
C ALA A 37 -2.63 -6.91 -4.90
N THR A 38 -3.52 -6.40 -4.05
CA THR A 38 -3.42 -6.55 -2.58
C THR A 38 -3.58 -8.00 -2.11
N GLY A 39 -4.08 -8.88 -2.97
CA GLY A 39 -4.21 -10.30 -2.64
C GLY A 39 -5.57 -10.65 -2.05
N GLN A 40 -5.84 -11.95 -1.93
CA GLN A 40 -7.16 -12.48 -1.63
C GLN A 40 -7.06 -13.74 -0.77
N ALA A 41 -7.72 -13.69 0.38
CA ALA A 41 -7.98 -14.85 1.20
C ALA A 41 -9.48 -14.96 1.51
N THR A 42 -9.92 -16.16 1.86
CA THR A 42 -11.21 -16.41 2.51
C THR A 42 -10.94 -17.23 3.75
N SER A 43 -11.37 -16.75 4.91
CA SER A 43 -11.13 -17.43 6.20
C SER A 43 -9.65 -17.76 6.44
N ASN A 44 -8.73 -16.84 6.12
CA ASN A 44 -7.27 -17.01 6.20
C ASN A 44 -6.68 -18.11 5.29
N ALA A 45 -7.43 -18.57 4.28
CA ALA A 45 -6.94 -19.52 3.28
C ALA A 45 -6.80 -18.87 1.89
N PRO A 46 -5.82 -19.28 1.07
CA PRO A 46 -5.69 -18.83 -0.32
C PRO A 46 -6.96 -19.11 -1.12
N VAL A 47 -7.29 -18.21 -2.06
CA VAL A 47 -8.38 -18.41 -3.02
C VAL A 47 -7.81 -18.82 -4.37
N ASP A 48 -8.33 -19.92 -4.93
CA ASP A 48 -7.86 -20.46 -6.20
C ASP A 48 -7.88 -19.42 -7.33
N GLY A 49 -6.75 -19.30 -8.03
CA GLY A 49 -6.57 -18.33 -9.12
C GLY A 49 -6.19 -16.93 -8.66
N TYR A 50 -6.03 -16.70 -7.36
CA TYR A 50 -5.54 -15.45 -6.77
C TYR A 50 -4.27 -15.68 -5.94
N THR A 51 -3.57 -14.58 -5.73
CA THR A 51 -2.42 -14.44 -4.85
C THR A 51 -2.96 -14.11 -3.45
N MET A 52 -2.45 -14.72 -2.39
CA MET A 52 -3.00 -14.47 -1.05
C MET A 52 -2.37 -13.21 -0.43
N TRP A 53 -1.04 -13.16 -0.42
CA TRP A 53 -0.27 -12.12 0.28
C TRP A 53 -0.15 -10.82 -0.51
N GLY A 54 -0.39 -10.90 -1.81
CA GLY A 54 -0.38 -9.75 -2.72
C GLY A 54 0.97 -9.55 -3.41
N ARG A 55 0.96 -8.68 -4.42
CA ARG A 55 2.09 -8.45 -5.34
C ARG A 55 2.09 -7.02 -5.85
N VAL A 56 3.28 -6.55 -6.24
CA VAL A 56 3.46 -5.33 -7.04
C VAL A 56 3.97 -5.73 -8.41
N TYR A 57 3.26 -5.27 -9.44
CA TYR A 57 3.60 -5.51 -10.82
C TYR A 57 4.23 -4.25 -11.43
N LYS A 58 5.17 -4.45 -12.36
CA LYS A 58 5.72 -3.41 -13.22
C LYS A 58 5.32 -3.67 -14.66
N LEU A 59 4.53 -2.77 -15.23
CA LEU A 59 4.23 -2.72 -16.65
C LEU A 59 5.19 -1.73 -17.31
N LYS A 60 5.97 -2.19 -18.29
CA LYS A 60 6.79 -1.34 -19.15
C LYS A 60 6.19 -1.29 -20.55
N MET A 61 5.65 -0.14 -20.93
CA MET A 61 5.06 0.09 -22.25
C MET A 61 6.13 0.32 -23.31
N ASP A 62 5.87 -0.13 -24.54
CA ASP A 62 6.75 0.14 -25.68
C ASP A 62 6.75 1.65 -26.03
N ALA A 63 7.86 2.12 -26.59
CA ALA A 63 8.03 3.53 -26.93
C ALA A 63 7.17 3.97 -28.14
N ASN A 64 6.94 3.05 -29.06
CA ASN A 64 6.35 3.30 -30.37
C ASN A 64 4.95 2.68 -30.54
N ASP A 65 4.55 1.79 -29.64
CA ASP A 65 3.29 1.04 -29.73
C ASP A 65 2.62 0.87 -28.35
N PRO A 66 1.54 1.60 -28.04
CA PRO A 66 0.88 1.52 -26.73
C PRO A 66 0.18 0.16 -26.48
N LEU A 67 0.09 -0.71 -27.50
CA LEU A 67 -0.47 -2.05 -27.36
C LEU A 67 0.60 -3.11 -27.04
N LYS A 68 1.86 -2.71 -26.91
CA LYS A 68 2.98 -3.59 -26.57
C LYS A 68 3.62 -3.18 -25.26
N GLY A 69 4.10 -4.18 -24.52
CA GLY A 69 4.83 -3.97 -23.29
C GLY A 69 5.23 -5.28 -22.64
N THR A 70 5.91 -5.16 -21.50
CA THR A 70 6.29 -6.30 -20.65
C THR A 70 5.71 -6.12 -19.26
N LEU A 71 5.19 -7.20 -18.70
CA LEU A 71 4.73 -7.26 -17.33
C LEU A 71 5.73 -8.07 -16.50
N GLU A 72 6.20 -7.51 -15.39
CA GLU A 72 7.14 -8.13 -14.46
C GLU A 72 6.57 -8.10 -13.04
N LEU A 73 6.85 -9.13 -12.24
CA LEU A 73 6.67 -9.06 -10.78
C LEU A 73 7.81 -8.26 -10.17
N ALA A 74 7.52 -7.07 -9.66
CA ALA A 74 8.50 -6.23 -8.98
C ALA A 74 8.75 -6.72 -7.55
N VAL A 75 7.66 -7.01 -6.82
CA VAL A 75 7.65 -7.55 -5.45
C VAL A 75 6.51 -8.55 -5.33
N GLU A 76 6.70 -9.63 -4.58
CA GLU A 76 5.67 -10.64 -4.33
C GLU A 76 5.77 -11.19 -2.91
N GLY A 77 4.62 -11.41 -2.27
CA GLY A 77 4.53 -11.87 -0.88
C GLY A 77 4.38 -13.38 -0.71
N ASP A 78 3.94 -14.11 -1.75
CA ASP A 78 3.56 -15.52 -1.61
C ASP A 78 4.76 -16.44 -1.34
N SER A 79 5.98 -16.09 -1.79
CA SER A 79 7.19 -16.86 -1.47
C SER A 79 7.74 -16.60 -0.06
N THR A 80 7.27 -15.54 0.61
CA THR A 80 7.71 -15.15 1.97
C THR A 80 6.50 -14.87 2.87
N PRO A 81 5.61 -15.88 3.03
CA PRO A 81 4.30 -15.67 3.65
C PRO A 81 4.43 -15.08 5.05
N GLY A 82 3.72 -13.97 5.29
CA GLY A 82 3.67 -13.27 6.57
C GLY A 82 4.93 -12.48 6.97
N THR A 83 6.00 -12.52 6.17
CA THR A 83 7.27 -11.83 6.47
C THR A 83 7.76 -10.91 5.35
N GLY A 84 7.38 -11.19 4.10
CA GLY A 84 7.48 -10.27 2.98
C GLY A 84 6.27 -9.35 2.92
N ILE A 85 5.94 -8.88 1.72
CA ILE A 85 4.81 -7.96 1.57
C ILE A 85 3.47 -8.64 1.88
N ILE A 86 2.60 -7.92 2.57
CA ILE A 86 1.25 -8.32 2.98
C ILE A 86 0.30 -7.22 2.55
N ASN A 87 -0.68 -7.57 1.72
CA ASN A 87 -1.75 -6.65 1.34
C ASN A 87 -1.26 -5.27 0.84
N PRO A 88 -0.36 -5.22 -0.15
CA PRO A 88 0.06 -3.94 -0.73
C PRO A 88 -1.12 -3.21 -1.35
N ASP A 89 -1.29 -1.95 -0.98
CA ASP A 89 -2.40 -1.11 -1.39
C ASP A 89 -1.89 0.11 -2.17
N ASN A 90 -1.32 1.10 -1.49
CA ASN A 90 -0.86 2.35 -2.11
C ASN A 90 0.59 2.30 -2.62
N LEU A 91 0.89 3.17 -3.58
CA LEU A 91 2.21 3.34 -4.18
C LEU A 91 2.64 4.80 -4.23
N CYS A 92 3.93 5.03 -4.01
CA CYS A 92 4.60 6.27 -4.38
C CYS A 92 5.86 5.95 -5.17
N VAL A 93 5.83 6.19 -6.47
CA VAL A 93 6.95 5.89 -7.37
C VAL A 93 7.74 7.17 -7.63
N THR A 94 9.05 7.07 -7.43
CA THR A 94 10.03 8.14 -7.63
C THR A 94 10.90 7.86 -8.86
N GLU A 95 12.02 8.55 -9.02
CA GLU A 95 12.98 8.32 -10.10
C GLU A 95 13.69 6.97 -10.01
N ASN A 96 13.91 6.45 -8.80
CA ASN A 96 14.76 5.30 -8.50
C ASN A 96 14.14 4.31 -7.51
N TYR A 97 13.08 4.70 -6.81
CA TYR A 97 12.42 3.85 -5.81
C TYR A 97 10.91 3.76 -6.01
N VAL A 98 10.34 2.65 -5.56
CA VAL A 98 8.91 2.47 -5.34
C VAL A 98 8.70 2.31 -3.85
N TYR A 99 7.95 3.22 -3.25
CA TYR A 99 7.46 3.05 -1.88
C TYR A 99 6.12 2.35 -1.94
N ILE A 100 6.01 1.20 -1.26
CA ILE A 100 4.81 0.36 -1.29
C ILE A 100 4.21 0.35 0.11
N GLN A 101 2.96 0.80 0.23
CA GLN A 101 2.24 0.88 1.50
C GLN A 101 1.34 -0.36 1.65
N GLU A 102 1.30 -0.94 2.84
CA GLU A 102 0.43 -2.08 3.16
C GLU A 102 -0.86 -1.65 3.86
N ASP A 103 -1.99 -2.22 3.43
CA ASP A 103 -3.29 -2.23 4.11
C ASP A 103 -3.38 -3.47 4.99
N GLY A 104 -3.34 -3.27 6.31
CA GLY A 104 -3.32 -4.35 7.28
C GLY A 104 -4.69 -4.92 7.65
N ASP A 105 -5.80 -4.30 7.22
CA ASP A 105 -7.16 -4.52 7.77
C ASP A 105 -7.77 -5.88 7.38
N SER A 106 -7.02 -6.70 6.63
CA SER A 106 -7.37 -8.10 6.37
C SER A 106 -6.98 -9.07 7.50
N TYR A 107 -6.14 -8.65 8.46
CA TYR A 107 -5.73 -9.39 9.66
C TYR A 107 -5.32 -10.85 9.42
N TYR A 108 -4.48 -11.10 8.41
CA TYR A 108 -4.02 -12.46 8.13
C TYR A 108 -3.31 -13.07 9.35
N ALA A 109 -3.83 -14.20 9.83
CA ALA A 109 -3.38 -14.81 11.09
C ALA A 109 -1.90 -15.22 11.09
N ALA A 110 -1.30 -15.44 9.91
CA ALA A 110 0.10 -15.79 9.75
C ALA A 110 1.03 -14.57 9.58
N ALA A 111 0.50 -13.34 9.55
CA ALA A 111 1.33 -12.12 9.51
C ALA A 111 2.30 -12.07 10.70
N GLN A 112 3.53 -11.63 10.46
CA GLN A 112 4.61 -11.53 11.46
C GLN A 112 5.06 -10.08 11.69
N HIS A 113 4.40 -9.11 11.05
CA HIS A 113 4.63 -7.69 11.24
C HIS A 113 3.35 -6.90 11.01
N ASP A 114 3.31 -5.70 11.61
CA ASP A 114 2.34 -4.66 11.25
C ASP A 114 2.64 -4.09 9.87
N SER A 115 1.69 -3.34 9.30
CA SER A 115 1.86 -2.68 8.00
C SER A 115 3.13 -1.85 7.94
N TYR A 116 3.91 -2.08 6.89
CA TYR A 116 5.11 -1.33 6.54
C TYR A 116 4.86 -0.45 5.33
N ILE A 117 5.70 0.59 5.22
CA ILE A 117 6.09 1.10 3.92
C ILE A 117 7.38 0.39 3.52
N TRP A 118 7.35 -0.32 2.42
CA TRP A 118 8.52 -0.94 1.82
C TRP A 118 9.19 0.02 0.84
N GLN A 119 10.52 0.00 0.76
CA GLN A 119 11.28 0.71 -0.27
C GLN A 119 11.89 -0.31 -1.23
N TYR A 120 11.36 -0.34 -2.45
CA TYR A 120 11.89 -1.13 -3.56
C TYR A 120 12.81 -0.28 -4.43
N SER A 121 14.06 -0.70 -4.60
CA SER A 121 14.99 -0.07 -5.53
C SER A 121 14.78 -0.58 -6.95
N ILE A 122 14.50 0.32 -7.89
CA ILE A 122 14.27 -0.02 -9.30
C ILE A 122 15.52 -0.61 -9.94
N ALA A 123 16.70 -0.07 -9.61
CA ALA A 123 17.97 -0.48 -10.20
C ALA A 123 18.46 -1.85 -9.69
N SER A 124 18.45 -2.05 -8.37
CA SER A 124 18.98 -3.28 -7.75
C SER A 124 17.93 -4.37 -7.54
N LYS A 125 16.64 -4.01 -7.74
CA LYS A 125 15.47 -4.86 -7.46
C LYS A 125 15.38 -5.35 -6.00
N GLN A 126 16.05 -4.65 -5.08
CA GLN A 126 15.99 -4.97 -3.66
C GLN A 126 14.77 -4.30 -3.02
N ASN A 127 13.98 -5.09 -2.28
CA ASN A 127 12.88 -4.61 -1.45
C ASN A 127 13.28 -4.72 0.03
N LYS A 128 12.99 -3.69 0.82
CA LYS A 128 13.23 -3.71 2.27
C LYS A 128 12.17 -2.92 3.04
N PRO A 129 11.89 -3.26 4.30
CA PRO A 129 11.10 -2.39 5.17
C PRO A 129 11.79 -1.02 5.28
N TRP A 130 11.02 0.05 5.19
CA TRP A 130 11.54 1.43 5.27
C TRP A 130 10.92 2.21 6.43
N LEU A 131 9.60 2.15 6.59
CA LEU A 131 8.89 2.79 7.68
C LEU A 131 7.87 1.84 8.29
N ASN A 132 7.73 1.90 9.60
CA ASN A 132 6.71 1.16 10.35
C ASN A 132 6.08 2.04 11.43
N MET A 133 4.92 1.60 11.92
CA MET A 133 4.25 2.21 13.06
C MET A 133 4.58 1.42 14.33
N ASN A 134 4.85 2.13 15.43
CA ASN A 134 5.05 1.50 16.72
C ASN A 134 3.74 1.46 17.52
N HIS A 135 3.10 0.30 17.53
CA HIS A 135 1.84 0.07 18.24
C HIS A 135 1.97 0.07 19.78
N LYS A 136 3.18 -0.06 20.34
CA LYS A 136 3.44 -0.17 21.78
C LYS A 136 2.43 -1.06 22.53
N ARG A 137 2.13 -2.22 21.96
CA ARG A 137 1.04 -3.12 22.40
C ARG A 137 1.07 -3.50 23.89
N THR A 138 2.25 -3.49 24.52
CA THR A 138 2.41 -3.83 25.95
C THR A 138 2.30 -2.63 26.90
N ASP A 139 2.21 -1.41 26.39
CA ASP A 139 2.12 -0.19 27.18
C ASP A 139 0.65 0.14 27.48
N ALA A 140 0.25 0.04 28.75
CA ALA A 140 -1.13 0.27 29.18
C ALA A 140 -1.59 1.71 28.92
N ALA A 141 -0.75 2.72 29.17
CA ALA A 141 -1.12 4.12 28.95
C ALA A 141 -1.23 4.43 27.45
N TRP A 142 -0.40 3.80 26.62
CA TRP A 142 -0.53 3.90 25.17
C TRP A 142 -1.84 3.29 24.66
N ASN A 143 -2.18 2.10 25.13
CA ASN A 143 -3.43 1.44 24.75
C ASN A 143 -4.65 2.25 25.19
N GLU A 144 -4.64 2.81 26.41
CA GLU A 144 -5.72 3.69 26.87
C GLU A 144 -5.89 4.93 25.96
N ALA A 145 -4.78 5.48 25.47
CA ALA A 145 -4.78 6.67 24.62
C ALA A 145 -5.12 6.42 23.14
N TYR A 146 -4.70 5.27 22.58
CA TYR A 146 -4.72 5.02 21.13
C TYR A 146 -5.31 3.66 20.70
N ASN A 147 -5.78 2.82 21.63
CA ASN A 147 -6.37 1.51 21.33
C ASN A 147 -7.72 1.31 22.04
N GLN A 148 -8.69 2.17 21.75
CA GLN A 148 -10.03 2.09 22.34
C GLN A 148 -10.84 0.88 21.84
N SER A 149 -10.48 0.30 20.68
CA SER A 149 -11.11 -0.91 20.15
C SER A 149 -10.61 -2.19 20.83
N GLY A 150 -9.44 -2.18 21.47
CA GLY A 150 -8.80 -3.35 22.06
C GLY A 150 -8.22 -4.33 21.03
N GLU A 151 -8.05 -3.91 19.77
CA GLU A 151 -7.49 -4.74 18.73
C GLU A 151 -5.97 -4.90 18.92
N MET A 152 -5.49 -6.14 18.80
CA MET A 152 -4.11 -6.52 19.11
C MET A 152 -3.41 -7.29 17.98
N ARG A 153 -4.14 -7.68 16.94
CA ARG A 153 -3.61 -8.37 15.76
C ARG A 153 -2.69 -7.43 14.98
N PHE A 154 -1.71 -8.02 14.31
CA PHE A 154 -0.94 -7.30 13.31
C PHE A 154 -1.83 -6.78 12.18
N GLY A 155 -1.49 -5.60 11.67
CA GLY A 155 -2.29 -4.93 10.63
C GLY A 155 -3.44 -4.09 11.19
N SER A 156 -3.49 -3.87 12.51
CA SER A 156 -4.53 -3.03 13.12
C SER A 156 -4.44 -1.56 12.74
N TRP A 157 -3.28 -1.09 12.27
CA TRP A 157 -3.10 0.23 11.68
C TRP A 157 -2.52 0.05 10.28
N GLU A 158 -2.87 0.97 9.38
CA GLU A 158 -2.41 0.97 8.00
C GLU A 158 -1.78 2.32 7.60
N PHE A 159 -1.09 2.30 6.47
CA PHE A 159 -0.67 3.52 5.79
C PHE A 159 -1.65 3.83 4.66
N GLY A 160 -2.01 5.09 4.52
CA GLY A 160 -2.68 5.58 3.32
C GLY A 160 -1.67 6.17 2.34
N ALA A 161 -2.18 7.06 1.47
CA ALA A 161 -1.38 7.73 0.45
C ALA A 161 -0.05 8.32 0.97
N MET A 162 1.02 8.03 0.25
CA MET A 162 2.32 8.69 0.33
C MET A 162 2.54 9.48 -0.95
N GLU A 163 2.89 10.76 -0.84
CA GLU A 163 3.01 11.66 -2.00
C GLU A 163 4.27 12.51 -1.91
N ASP A 164 5.01 12.60 -3.01
CA ASP A 164 6.13 13.55 -3.15
C ASP A 164 5.56 14.97 -3.34
N ILE A 165 5.74 15.82 -2.33
CA ILE A 165 5.28 17.21 -2.35
C ILE A 165 6.43 18.20 -2.59
N SER A 166 7.63 17.71 -2.93
CA SER A 166 8.85 18.50 -2.98
C SER A 166 8.72 19.74 -3.85
N ASP A 167 8.19 19.57 -5.06
CA ASP A 167 8.05 20.65 -6.05
C ASP A 167 6.91 21.61 -5.69
N ILE A 168 5.88 21.12 -4.97
CA ILE A 168 4.74 21.93 -4.54
C ILE A 168 5.19 22.95 -3.50
N ILE A 169 6.05 22.54 -2.57
CA ILE A 169 6.50 23.39 -1.45
C ILE A 169 7.89 24.00 -1.64
N GLY A 170 8.62 23.60 -2.69
CA GLY A 170 9.98 24.06 -2.96
C GLY A 170 11.04 23.53 -1.98
N VAL A 171 10.79 22.38 -1.36
CA VAL A 171 11.73 21.73 -0.42
C VAL A 171 12.01 20.31 -0.94
N PRO A 172 13.25 20.02 -1.38
CA PRO A 172 13.59 18.70 -1.90
C PRO A 172 13.28 17.55 -0.93
N ASP A 173 13.07 16.36 -1.50
CA ASP A 173 12.96 15.08 -0.80
C ASP A 173 11.91 15.10 0.33
N THR A 174 10.81 15.81 0.11
CA THR A 174 9.76 16.03 1.12
C THR A 174 8.44 15.41 0.68
N PHE A 175 7.94 14.51 1.52
CA PHE A 175 6.78 13.68 1.24
C PHE A 175 5.73 13.86 2.32
N THR A 176 4.45 13.76 1.96
CA THR A 176 3.37 13.51 2.91
C THR A 176 3.11 12.02 3.02
N VAL A 177 2.76 11.54 4.21
CA VAL A 177 2.32 10.15 4.45
C VAL A 177 1.10 10.18 5.35
N ASN A 178 0.04 9.48 4.93
CA ASN A 178 -1.13 9.26 5.75
C ASN A 178 -0.97 8.02 6.63
N ILE A 179 -1.37 8.15 7.88
CA ILE A 179 -1.37 7.10 8.89
C ILE A 179 -2.81 6.93 9.35
N HIS A 180 -3.32 5.70 9.27
CA HIS A 180 -4.68 5.36 9.64
C HIS A 180 -4.70 4.29 10.74
N PRO A 181 -4.71 4.71 12.01
CA PRO A 181 -4.81 3.78 13.13
C PRO A 181 -6.28 3.43 13.43
N HIS A 182 -6.77 2.27 12.97
CA HIS A 182 -8.16 1.83 13.23
C HIS A 182 -8.51 1.74 14.72
N THR A 183 -7.50 1.63 15.60
CA THR A 183 -7.74 1.50 17.04
C THR A 183 -7.91 2.83 17.77
N TRP A 184 -7.49 3.94 17.16
CA TRP A 184 -7.59 5.25 17.79
C TRP A 184 -8.96 5.86 17.51
N GLN A 185 -9.91 5.66 18.41
CA GLN A 185 -11.31 6.00 18.16
C GLN A 185 -11.86 7.02 19.17
N LYS A 186 -12.47 8.09 18.67
CA LYS A 186 -13.10 9.16 19.48
C LYS A 186 -14.29 9.75 18.77
N ASP A 187 -15.34 10.09 19.53
CA ASP A 187 -16.54 10.75 18.97
C ASP A 187 -16.21 12.10 18.31
N ALA A 188 -15.11 12.76 18.70
CA ALA A 188 -14.63 13.97 18.06
C ALA A 188 -14.21 13.80 16.58
N PHE A 189 -13.99 12.56 16.12
CA PHE A 189 -13.67 12.25 14.72
C PHE A 189 -14.91 11.92 13.88
N LEU A 190 -16.07 11.74 14.52
CA LEU A 190 -17.33 11.49 13.80
C LEU A 190 -17.67 12.66 12.89
N ASN A 191 -18.08 12.35 11.66
CA ASN A 191 -18.68 13.31 10.74
C ASN A 191 -17.83 14.59 10.55
N ALA A 192 -16.50 14.45 10.49
CA ALA A 192 -15.59 15.59 10.38
C ALA A 192 -15.85 16.46 9.13
N ASP A 193 -16.40 15.88 8.07
CA ASP A 193 -16.79 16.57 6.83
C ASP A 193 -18.22 17.16 6.87
N GLY A 194 -19.01 16.86 7.91
CA GLY A 194 -20.39 17.30 8.06
C GLY A 194 -21.41 16.61 7.14
N SER A 195 -21.00 15.63 6.33
CA SER A 195 -21.87 15.03 5.31
C SER A 195 -22.88 14.02 5.87
N GLY A 196 -22.62 13.48 7.06
CA GLY A 196 -23.38 12.40 7.69
C GLY A 196 -23.26 11.05 6.97
N THR A 197 -22.41 10.96 5.93
CA THR A 197 -22.24 9.75 5.12
C THR A 197 -21.33 8.75 5.80
N ASN A 198 -20.31 9.24 6.51
CA ASN A 198 -19.36 8.42 7.23
C ASN A 198 -19.68 8.41 8.73
N THR A 199 -19.87 7.22 9.29
CA THR A 199 -20.08 7.00 10.74
C THR A 199 -18.82 6.52 11.45
N ASN A 200 -17.68 6.45 10.74
CA ASN A 200 -16.39 6.11 11.32
C ASN A 200 -15.97 7.20 12.32
N LYS A 201 -15.35 6.76 13.41
CA LYS A 201 -14.80 7.58 14.49
C LYS A 201 -13.31 7.32 14.71
N GLU A 202 -12.64 6.77 13.72
CA GLU A 202 -11.20 6.53 13.67
C GLU A 202 -10.48 7.85 13.41
N GLY A 203 -9.41 8.08 14.16
CA GLY A 203 -8.50 9.18 13.93
C GLY A 203 -7.51 8.85 12.83
N GLY A 204 -6.88 9.89 12.28
CA GLY A 204 -5.81 9.75 11.30
C GLY A 204 -4.78 10.86 11.49
N GLN A 205 -3.61 10.67 10.89
CA GLN A 205 -2.57 11.70 10.84
C GLN A 205 -2.00 11.77 9.43
N THR A 206 -1.79 12.99 8.93
CA THR A 206 -0.90 13.23 7.79
C THR A 206 0.39 13.82 8.33
N VAL A 207 1.50 13.13 8.09
CA VAL A 207 2.83 13.56 8.52
C VAL A 207 3.64 14.01 7.32
N ILE A 208 4.59 14.92 7.54
CA ILE A 208 5.59 15.32 6.54
C ILE A 208 6.91 14.65 6.90
N ILE A 209 7.48 13.92 5.94
CA ILE A 209 8.79 13.27 6.06
C ILE A 209 9.75 13.95 5.08
N ARG A 210 10.95 14.26 5.53
CA ARG A 210 12.00 14.90 4.71
C ARG A 210 13.20 13.98 4.52
N ASN A 211 14.00 14.29 3.51
CA ASN A 211 15.19 13.51 3.12
C ASN A 211 14.84 12.08 2.69
N VAL A 212 13.68 11.91 2.06
CA VAL A 212 13.25 10.62 1.48
C VAL A 212 14.00 10.40 0.17
N GLN A 213 14.52 9.19 -0.04
CA GLN A 213 15.26 8.91 -1.27
C GLN A 213 14.32 8.87 -2.47
N ARG A 214 14.76 9.45 -3.57
CA ARG A 214 14.06 9.49 -4.85
C ARG A 214 14.78 8.68 -5.90
#